data_AF-A0A5E6XXJ5-F1
#
_entry.id   AF-A0A5E6XXJ5-F1
#
_cell.length_a   1.000
_cell.length_b   1.000
_cell.length_c   1.000
_cell.angle_alpha   90.00
_cell.angle_beta   90.00
_cell.angle_gamma   90.00
#
_symmetry.space_group_name_H-M   'P 1'
#
loop_
_entity.id
_entity.type
_entity.pdbx_description
1 polymer ?
#
loop_
_entity_poly.entity_id
_entity_poly.type
_entity_poly.pdbx_seq_one_letter_code
_entity_poly.pdbx_strand_id
1 'polypeptide(L)'
;MVLVDYEDTANAVGFVMGHNMHRNYWDTNAHLYDDKAARRSPGFGPWQDLSMKVQGPALHDLNHNFSTAWDRETFWVKKWFDDGLREQRQAIKPDHFKAAGSTMAQICRTQPQEGAETSILELYQKALGNVRNYAYFENQYFRYPAFARQLRELAAAYIAKGRDKDLYLFVVTNNPNSGDFSSTTYATLQELGQEQLMPQAQRTLAEDMLRKRSQLAYLEANPHNDAYMQRAQLNRAAVLKREITALEEKGVTPEVEERLGGLKPKDIPELGKPKGDGEEEPKPYTLQDLPGLKVLIATLTTCTPEPGGRLSEGQQAYFRDIYVHSKLLVVDDAFSLLSSANINTRSLHTDSELGLAAPDGELAKHWREELWKLHAGESFNDDKGRCDAEANFKKWNEVLDDNWEKKGRDLPLVAHLTRFWDVETPYAKAID
;
A
#
# COMPACT_ATOMS: atom_id res chain seq x y z
N MET A 1 -7.09 -9.83 -16.17
CA MET A 1 -6.62 -9.60 -17.56
C MET A 1 -7.76 -9.71 -18.55
N VAL A 2 -7.63 -9.09 -19.72
CA VAL A 2 -8.53 -9.27 -20.88
C VAL A 2 -7.69 -9.51 -22.13
N LEU A 3 -8.14 -10.38 -23.03
CA LEU A 3 -7.57 -10.57 -24.37
C LEU A 3 -8.70 -10.45 -25.38
N VAL A 4 -8.49 -9.63 -26.41
CA VAL A 4 -9.46 -9.34 -27.48
C VAL A 4 -8.83 -9.75 -28.80
N ASP A 5 -9.59 -10.49 -29.61
CA ASP A 5 -9.25 -10.90 -30.97
C ASP A 5 -7.86 -11.56 -31.08
N TYR A 6 -7.47 -12.38 -30.09
CA TYR A 6 -6.12 -12.97 -30.00
C TYR A 6 -5.66 -13.71 -31.26
N GLU A 7 -6.60 -14.38 -31.96
CA GLU A 7 -6.31 -15.12 -33.19
C GLU A 7 -6.15 -14.21 -34.42
N ASP A 8 -6.71 -12.99 -34.39
CA ASP A 8 -6.43 -11.92 -35.35
C ASP A 8 -5.20 -11.12 -34.90
N THR A 9 -4.03 -11.73 -35.04
CA THR A 9 -2.73 -11.20 -34.58
C THR A 9 -2.39 -9.78 -35.07
N ALA A 10 -3.03 -9.29 -36.13
CA ALA A 10 -2.87 -7.93 -36.63
C ALA A 10 -3.63 -6.88 -35.78
N ASN A 11 -4.76 -7.28 -35.18
CA ASN A 11 -5.67 -6.42 -34.43
C ASN A 11 -5.76 -6.78 -32.93
N ALA A 12 -5.14 -7.89 -32.51
CA ALA A 12 -5.18 -8.37 -31.14
C ALA A 12 -4.71 -7.32 -30.12
N VAL A 13 -5.43 -7.23 -29.00
CA VAL A 13 -5.12 -6.35 -27.87
C VAL A 13 -5.34 -7.08 -26.56
N GLY A 14 -4.50 -6.79 -25.58
CA GLY A 14 -4.61 -7.31 -24.22
C GLY A 14 -4.70 -6.19 -23.19
N PHE A 15 -5.16 -6.54 -21.99
CA PHE A 15 -5.16 -5.65 -20.85
C PHE A 15 -4.71 -6.36 -19.58
N VAL A 16 -3.77 -5.76 -18.87
CA VAL A 16 -3.38 -6.12 -17.50
C VAL A 16 -3.95 -5.05 -16.57
N MET A 17 -4.72 -5.45 -15.57
CA MET A 17 -5.62 -4.54 -14.83
C MET A 17 -5.65 -4.94 -13.37
N GLY A 18 -5.69 -3.96 -12.46
CA GLY A 18 -5.99 -4.17 -11.05
C GLY A 18 -7.49 -4.36 -10.79
N HIS A 19 -8.34 -3.64 -11.53
CA HIS A 19 -9.79 -3.65 -11.34
C HIS A 19 -10.50 -4.82 -12.03
N ASN A 20 -11.64 -5.19 -11.44
CA ASN A 20 -12.63 -6.05 -12.07
C ASN A 20 -13.58 -5.23 -12.97
N MET A 21 -14.30 -5.90 -13.88
CA MET A 21 -15.33 -5.27 -14.73
C MET A 21 -16.69 -5.19 -14.00
N HIS A 22 -16.70 -4.53 -12.84
CA HIS A 22 -17.92 -4.30 -12.05
C HIS A 22 -18.29 -2.82 -12.01
N ARG A 23 -19.60 -2.51 -11.92
CA ARG A 23 -20.13 -1.14 -11.96
C ARG A 23 -19.44 -0.18 -10.95
N ASN A 24 -19.07 -0.69 -9.78
CA ASN A 24 -18.57 0.13 -8.68
C ASN A 24 -17.12 0.61 -8.87
N TYR A 25 -16.40 0.02 -9.83
CA TYR A 25 -14.99 0.35 -10.10
C TYR A 25 -14.85 1.49 -11.12
N TRP A 26 -15.95 1.92 -11.73
CA TRP A 26 -15.92 3.08 -12.62
C TRP A 26 -15.64 4.34 -11.79
N ASP A 27 -14.67 5.14 -12.24
CA ASP A 27 -14.40 6.48 -11.72
C ASP A 27 -13.64 7.32 -12.76
N THR A 28 -13.41 8.59 -12.44
CA THR A 28 -12.55 9.51 -13.19
C THR A 28 -11.54 10.16 -12.26
N ASN A 29 -10.52 10.81 -12.83
CA ASN A 29 -9.51 11.57 -12.07
C ASN A 29 -10.10 12.68 -11.19
N ALA A 30 -11.35 13.09 -11.41
CA ALA A 30 -12.00 14.09 -10.56
C ALA A 30 -12.42 13.54 -9.18
N HIS A 31 -12.54 12.20 -9.05
CA HIS A 31 -12.96 11.50 -7.82
C HIS A 31 -14.10 12.22 -7.08
N LEU A 32 -15.17 12.56 -7.81
CA LEU A 32 -16.22 13.41 -7.29
C LEU A 32 -16.83 12.83 -6.01
N TYR A 33 -16.99 13.68 -4.98
CA TYR A 33 -17.56 13.29 -3.69
C TYR A 33 -18.92 12.58 -3.84
N ASP A 34 -19.80 13.11 -4.70
CA ASP A 34 -21.10 12.51 -5.04
C ASP A 34 -21.27 12.36 -6.56
N ASP A 35 -20.61 11.35 -7.13
CA ASP A 35 -20.77 11.02 -8.54
C ASP A 35 -22.06 10.21 -8.81
N LYS A 36 -23.13 10.93 -9.16
CA LYS A 36 -24.39 10.29 -9.56
C LYS A 36 -24.29 9.56 -10.90
N ALA A 37 -23.38 9.96 -11.78
CA ALA A 37 -23.18 9.33 -13.09
C ALA A 37 -22.48 7.96 -12.95
N ALA A 38 -21.62 7.80 -11.93
CA ALA A 38 -20.99 6.52 -11.59
C ALA A 38 -21.99 5.42 -11.23
N ARG A 39 -23.18 5.80 -10.73
CA ARG A 39 -24.23 4.87 -10.28
C ARG A 39 -23.66 3.77 -9.38
N ARG A 40 -22.87 4.12 -8.37
CA ARG A 40 -22.29 3.13 -7.44
C ARG A 40 -23.37 2.57 -6.50
N SER A 41 -23.18 1.34 -6.03
CA SER A 41 -24.03 0.79 -4.97
C SER A 41 -23.81 1.54 -3.65
N PRO A 42 -24.81 1.61 -2.74
CA PRO A 42 -24.63 2.20 -1.42
C PRO A 42 -23.40 1.62 -0.69
N GLY A 43 -22.60 2.50 -0.06
CA GLY A 43 -21.35 2.13 0.62
C GLY A 43 -20.09 2.19 -0.26
N PHE A 44 -20.22 2.39 -1.57
CA PHE A 44 -19.07 2.59 -2.46
C PHE A 44 -18.80 4.10 -2.68
N GLY A 45 -17.55 4.50 -2.46
CA GLY A 45 -17.05 5.84 -2.75
C GLY A 45 -16.31 5.90 -4.09
N PRO A 46 -15.61 7.02 -4.34
CA PRO A 46 -14.60 7.12 -5.40
C PRO A 46 -13.56 6.01 -5.31
N TRP A 47 -12.99 5.66 -6.45
CA TRP A 47 -12.14 4.49 -6.66
C TRP A 47 -10.93 4.87 -7.52
N GLN A 48 -9.74 4.65 -6.98
CA GLN A 48 -8.47 4.87 -7.67
C GLN A 48 -7.90 3.51 -8.09
N ASP A 49 -7.72 3.31 -9.40
CA ASP A 49 -7.13 2.08 -9.93
C ASP A 49 -6.47 2.33 -11.30
N LEU A 50 -5.66 1.37 -11.74
CA LEU A 50 -4.82 1.48 -12.92
C LEU A 50 -4.94 0.22 -13.79
N SER A 51 -4.75 0.43 -15.08
CA SER A 51 -4.76 -0.61 -16.10
C SER A 51 -3.78 -0.28 -17.21
N MET A 52 -3.24 -1.31 -17.86
CA MET A 52 -2.36 -1.19 -19.03
C MET A 52 -3.01 -1.87 -20.22
N LYS A 53 -2.99 -1.18 -21.35
CA LYS A 53 -3.20 -1.81 -22.66
C LYS A 53 -1.88 -2.44 -23.12
N VAL A 54 -1.95 -3.68 -23.57
CA VAL A 54 -0.83 -4.47 -24.05
C VAL A 54 -1.04 -4.81 -25.52
N GLN A 55 0.02 -4.69 -26.31
CA GLN A 55 0.05 -5.03 -27.73
C GLN A 55 1.40 -5.63 -28.09
N GLY A 56 1.48 -6.34 -29.22
CA GLY A 56 2.71 -6.98 -29.67
C GLY A 56 3.00 -8.34 -28.98
N PRO A 57 4.25 -8.80 -29.03
CA PRO A 57 4.63 -10.17 -28.63
C PRO A 57 4.21 -10.59 -27.21
N ALA A 58 4.11 -9.64 -26.26
CA ALA A 58 3.68 -9.91 -24.89
C ALA A 58 2.25 -10.48 -24.79
N LEU A 59 1.42 -10.32 -25.83
CA LEU A 59 0.10 -10.95 -25.92
C LEU A 59 0.19 -12.48 -25.91
N HIS A 60 1.25 -13.04 -26.48
CA HIS A 60 1.49 -14.48 -26.47
C HIS A 60 1.61 -15.01 -25.04
N ASP A 61 2.33 -14.31 -24.16
CA ASP A 61 2.53 -14.70 -22.76
C ASP A 61 1.25 -14.51 -21.92
N LEU A 62 0.49 -13.46 -22.19
CA LEU A 62 -0.85 -13.30 -21.62
C LEU A 62 -1.77 -14.46 -22.01
N ASN A 63 -1.76 -14.87 -23.28
CA ASN A 63 -2.53 -16.02 -23.72
C ASN A 63 -1.99 -17.33 -23.15
N HIS A 64 -0.69 -17.46 -22.96
CA HIS A 64 -0.12 -18.62 -22.27
C HIS A 64 -0.69 -18.75 -20.86
N ASN A 65 -0.73 -17.65 -20.10
CA ASN A 65 -1.37 -17.63 -18.77
C ASN A 65 -2.86 -18.01 -18.86
N PHE A 66 -3.62 -17.38 -19.75
CA PHE A 66 -5.06 -17.62 -19.88
C PHE A 66 -5.38 -19.06 -20.31
N SER A 67 -4.76 -19.54 -21.38
CA SER A 67 -5.03 -20.88 -21.94
C SER A 67 -4.59 -22.00 -21.00
N THR A 68 -3.49 -21.80 -20.26
CA THR A 68 -3.05 -22.77 -19.25
C THR A 68 -4.06 -22.86 -18.09
N ALA A 69 -4.54 -21.73 -17.59
CA ALA A 69 -5.58 -21.71 -16.56
C ALA A 69 -6.90 -22.31 -17.09
N TRP A 70 -7.31 -21.95 -18.32
CA TRP A 70 -8.50 -22.49 -18.96
C TRP A 70 -8.44 -24.01 -19.04
N ASP A 71 -7.40 -24.58 -19.65
CA ASP A 71 -7.27 -26.02 -19.85
C ASP A 71 -7.20 -26.81 -18.54
N ARG A 72 -6.68 -26.19 -17.46
CA ARG A 72 -6.67 -26.76 -16.11
C ARG A 72 -8.07 -26.80 -15.50
N GLU A 73 -8.81 -25.69 -15.55
CA GLU A 73 -10.12 -25.57 -14.90
C GLU A 73 -11.28 -26.18 -15.72
N THR A 74 -11.09 -26.38 -17.04
CA THR A 74 -12.07 -27.00 -17.93
C THR A 74 -11.76 -28.46 -18.27
N PHE A 75 -11.06 -29.19 -17.39
CA PHE A 75 -10.72 -30.60 -17.63
C PHE A 75 -11.95 -31.49 -17.91
N TRP A 76 -13.11 -31.15 -17.35
CA TRP A 76 -14.38 -31.84 -17.57
C TRP A 76 -14.95 -31.63 -18.99
N VAL A 77 -14.59 -30.51 -19.64
CA VAL A 77 -15.01 -30.16 -21.00
C VAL A 77 -14.32 -31.02 -22.05
N LYS A 78 -13.14 -31.59 -21.74
CA LYS A 78 -12.41 -32.56 -22.58
C LYS A 78 -13.20 -33.86 -22.87
N LYS A 79 -14.38 -34.03 -22.28
CA LYS A 79 -15.32 -35.10 -22.64
C LYS A 79 -16.05 -34.84 -23.96
N TRP A 80 -16.12 -33.58 -24.41
CA TRP A 80 -16.85 -33.18 -25.63
C TRP A 80 -15.96 -32.50 -26.68
N PHE A 81 -14.70 -32.22 -26.35
CA PHE A 81 -13.71 -31.63 -27.25
C PHE A 81 -12.41 -32.41 -27.14
N ASP A 82 -11.77 -32.67 -28.27
CA ASP A 82 -10.56 -33.52 -28.35
C ASP A 82 -9.28 -32.77 -27.96
N ASP A 83 -9.24 -31.44 -28.12
CA ASP A 83 -8.06 -30.60 -27.87
C ASP A 83 -8.30 -29.48 -26.82
N GLY A 84 -7.22 -29.04 -26.17
CA GLY A 84 -7.23 -27.89 -25.25
C GLY A 84 -7.05 -26.56 -25.96
N LEU A 85 -7.44 -25.46 -25.33
CA LEU A 85 -7.27 -24.11 -25.89
C LEU A 85 -5.80 -23.79 -26.17
N ARG A 86 -4.87 -24.30 -25.35
CA ARG A 86 -3.44 -24.11 -25.58
C ARG A 86 -2.97 -24.83 -26.86
N GLU A 87 -3.50 -26.01 -27.12
CA GLU A 87 -3.19 -26.77 -28.34
C GLU A 87 -3.78 -26.10 -29.58
N GLN A 88 -5.03 -25.64 -29.51
CA GLN A 88 -5.69 -24.89 -30.59
C GLN A 88 -4.89 -23.64 -31.00
N ARG A 89 -4.24 -22.96 -30.03
CA ARG A 89 -3.49 -21.72 -30.26
C ARG A 89 -1.99 -21.90 -30.47
N GLN A 90 -1.48 -23.14 -30.50
CA GLN A 90 -0.04 -23.42 -30.56
C GLN A 90 0.67 -22.89 -31.82
N ALA A 91 -0.09 -22.71 -32.91
CA ALA A 91 0.43 -22.19 -34.18
C ALA A 91 0.71 -20.68 -34.13
N ILE A 92 0.10 -19.93 -33.20
CA ILE A 92 0.32 -18.49 -33.05
C ILE A 92 1.62 -18.27 -32.29
N LYS A 93 2.57 -17.56 -32.90
CA LYS A 93 3.90 -17.28 -32.35
C LYS A 93 4.07 -15.80 -32.00
N PRO A 94 4.99 -15.43 -31.08
CA PRO A 94 5.18 -14.03 -30.67
C PRO A 94 5.44 -13.05 -31.82
N ASP A 95 6.13 -13.48 -32.88
CA ASP A 95 6.47 -12.70 -34.06
C ASP A 95 5.32 -12.53 -35.07
N HIS A 96 4.19 -13.22 -34.86
CA HIS A 96 2.98 -12.99 -35.65
C HIS A 96 2.24 -11.70 -35.23
N PHE A 97 2.42 -11.24 -33.98
CA PHE A 97 1.75 -10.05 -33.48
C PHE A 97 2.35 -8.78 -34.08
N LYS A 98 1.49 -7.83 -34.44
CA LYS A 98 1.92 -6.51 -34.89
C LYS A 98 2.75 -5.82 -33.82
N ALA A 99 3.96 -5.39 -34.17
CA ALA A 99 4.82 -4.62 -33.29
C ALA A 99 4.12 -3.33 -32.82
N ALA A 100 4.22 -3.03 -31.52
CA ALA A 100 3.57 -1.90 -30.89
C ALA A 100 4.55 -1.18 -29.96
N GLY A 101 5.25 -0.20 -30.51
CA GLY A 101 6.26 0.59 -29.79
C GLY A 101 7.57 -0.18 -29.54
N SER A 102 8.39 0.38 -28.66
CA SER A 102 9.73 -0.12 -28.30
C SER A 102 9.85 -0.53 -26.83
N THR A 103 8.77 -0.38 -26.05
CA THR A 103 8.76 -0.70 -24.62
C THR A 103 8.97 -2.19 -24.40
N MET A 104 10.01 -2.53 -23.66
CA MET A 104 10.20 -3.89 -23.17
C MET A 104 9.15 -4.17 -22.10
N ALA A 105 8.46 -5.30 -22.23
CA ALA A 105 7.46 -5.76 -21.28
C ALA A 105 7.68 -7.23 -20.96
N GLN A 106 7.58 -7.59 -19.69
CA GLN A 106 7.64 -8.95 -19.20
C GLN A 106 6.36 -9.26 -18.41
N ILE A 107 5.63 -10.30 -18.83
CA ILE A 107 4.55 -10.84 -18.01
C ILE A 107 5.16 -11.57 -16.81
N CYS A 108 4.65 -11.28 -15.62
CA CYS A 108 5.06 -11.90 -14.36
C CYS A 108 3.85 -12.35 -13.55
N ARG A 109 4.03 -13.33 -12.68
CA ARG A 109 2.96 -13.98 -11.92
C ARG A 109 3.36 -14.28 -10.47
N THR A 110 2.34 -14.46 -9.65
CA THR A 110 2.38 -15.38 -8.51
C THR A 110 1.50 -16.55 -8.91
N GLN A 111 2.02 -17.76 -9.04
CA GLN A 111 1.24 -18.92 -9.50
C GLN A 111 1.68 -20.20 -8.78
N PRO A 112 1.14 -20.48 -7.57
CA PRO A 112 1.54 -21.65 -6.78
C PRO A 112 1.34 -22.98 -7.47
N GLN A 113 0.31 -23.08 -8.31
CA GLN A 113 -0.07 -24.30 -9.03
C GLN A 113 0.89 -24.63 -10.18
N GLU A 114 1.77 -23.72 -10.57
CA GLU A 114 2.68 -23.86 -11.72
C GLU A 114 4.13 -23.69 -11.25
N GLY A 115 4.65 -24.68 -10.53
CA GLY A 115 6.04 -24.68 -10.05
C GLY A 115 6.32 -23.65 -8.96
N ALA A 116 5.28 -23.18 -8.26
CA ALA A 116 5.38 -22.13 -7.24
C ALA A 116 6.03 -20.84 -7.76
N GLU A 117 5.64 -20.40 -8.96
CA GLU A 117 6.16 -19.17 -9.55
C GLU A 117 5.86 -17.96 -8.64
N THR A 118 6.89 -17.15 -8.38
CA THR A 118 6.82 -15.91 -7.57
C THR A 118 7.54 -14.76 -8.28
N SER A 119 7.48 -14.72 -9.61
CA SER A 119 8.22 -13.75 -10.42
C SER A 119 7.82 -12.29 -10.11
N ILE A 120 6.58 -12.04 -9.68
CA ILE A 120 6.16 -10.73 -9.13
C ILE A 120 7.02 -10.35 -7.91
N LEU A 121 7.12 -11.23 -6.90
CA LEU A 121 7.91 -10.99 -5.70
C LEU A 121 9.39 -10.77 -6.04
N GLU A 122 9.96 -11.59 -6.92
CA GLU A 122 11.34 -11.44 -7.37
C GLU A 122 11.59 -10.08 -8.02
N LEU A 123 10.65 -9.58 -8.82
CA LEU A 123 10.76 -8.28 -9.48
C LEU A 123 10.66 -7.12 -8.48
N TYR A 124 9.77 -7.20 -7.49
CA TYR A 124 9.77 -6.26 -6.37
C TYR A 124 11.14 -6.25 -5.68
N GLN A 125 11.68 -7.40 -5.29
CA GLN A 125 12.96 -7.50 -4.60
C GLN A 125 14.12 -6.95 -5.44
N LYS A 126 14.16 -7.24 -6.74
CA LYS A 126 15.18 -6.74 -7.67
C LYS A 126 15.07 -5.23 -7.85
N ALA A 127 13.87 -4.70 -8.06
CA ALA A 127 13.66 -3.27 -8.21
C ALA A 127 14.06 -2.51 -6.95
N LEU A 128 13.57 -2.93 -5.78
CA LEU A 128 13.88 -2.30 -4.49
C LEU A 128 15.36 -2.39 -4.12
N GLY A 129 16.04 -3.49 -4.47
CA GLY A 129 17.48 -3.64 -4.27
C GLY A 129 18.35 -2.72 -5.13
N ASN A 130 17.78 -2.08 -6.15
CA ASN A 130 18.49 -1.22 -7.09
C ASN A 130 18.10 0.26 -7.02
N VAL A 131 17.14 0.65 -6.18
CA VAL A 131 16.65 2.03 -6.04
C VAL A 131 17.80 2.99 -5.75
N ARG A 132 17.86 4.09 -6.49
CA ARG A 132 18.88 5.13 -6.40
C ARG A 132 18.34 6.51 -6.12
N ASN A 133 17.06 6.80 -6.32
CA ASN A 133 16.49 8.12 -6.10
C ASN A 133 15.19 7.98 -5.30
N TYR A 134 14.21 7.28 -5.86
CA TYR A 134 12.93 7.06 -5.20
C TYR A 134 12.28 5.72 -5.56
N ALA A 135 11.45 5.23 -4.63
CA ALA A 135 10.47 4.20 -4.88
C ALA A 135 9.08 4.76 -4.59
N TYR A 136 8.15 4.52 -5.52
CA TYR A 136 6.75 4.90 -5.39
C TYR A 136 5.88 3.66 -5.44
N PHE A 137 5.05 3.50 -4.41
CA PHE A 137 4.02 2.47 -4.35
C PHE A 137 2.64 3.12 -4.36
N GLU A 138 1.77 2.66 -5.26
CA GLU A 138 0.33 2.90 -5.15
C GLU A 138 -0.33 1.52 -5.05
N ASN A 139 -0.68 1.11 -3.83
CA ASN A 139 -1.15 -0.24 -3.56
C ASN A 139 -2.33 -0.25 -2.59
N GLN A 140 -3.31 -1.12 -2.83
CA GLN A 140 -4.44 -1.31 -1.92
C GLN A 140 -4.02 -1.65 -0.49
N TYR A 141 -2.93 -2.43 -0.35
CA TYR A 141 -2.33 -2.76 0.93
C TYR A 141 -0.83 -2.52 0.89
N PHE A 142 -0.27 -2.05 2.01
CA PHE A 142 1.16 -1.91 2.21
C PHE A 142 1.57 -2.61 3.52
N ARG A 143 1.56 -3.94 3.51
CA ARG A 143 1.70 -4.77 4.73
C ARG A 143 2.66 -5.94 4.58
N TYR A 144 3.81 -5.69 3.95
CA TYR A 144 4.90 -6.66 3.79
C TYR A 144 6.21 -6.12 4.38
N PRO A 145 6.53 -6.42 5.65
CA PRO A 145 7.67 -5.83 6.37
C PRO A 145 9.02 -6.05 5.70
N ALA A 146 9.18 -7.14 4.93
CA ALA A 146 10.44 -7.44 4.24
C ALA A 146 10.83 -6.38 3.20
N PHE A 147 9.86 -5.77 2.49
CA PHE A 147 10.15 -4.69 1.54
C PHE A 147 10.59 -3.41 2.26
N ALA A 148 9.91 -3.04 3.35
CA ALA A 148 10.30 -1.92 4.19
C ALA A 148 11.72 -2.08 4.76
N ARG A 149 12.01 -3.26 5.30
CA ARG A 149 13.34 -3.62 5.81
C ARG A 149 14.40 -3.53 4.73
N GLN A 150 14.15 -4.09 3.55
CA GLN A 150 15.09 -4.07 2.42
C GLN A 150 15.48 -2.63 2.03
N LEU A 151 14.49 -1.73 1.92
CA LEU A 151 14.75 -0.32 1.59
C LEU A 151 15.55 0.39 2.70
N ARG A 152 15.17 0.19 3.97
CA ARG A 152 15.91 0.77 5.11
C ARG A 152 17.36 0.31 5.13
N GLU A 153 17.61 -0.98 4.96
CA GLU A 153 18.96 -1.56 4.95
C GLU A 153 19.78 -1.07 3.75
N LEU A 154 19.15 -0.95 2.58
CA LEU A 154 19.81 -0.42 1.38
C LEU A 154 20.24 1.04 1.57
N ALA A 155 19.34 1.88 2.09
CA ALA A 155 19.61 3.28 2.38
C ALA A 155 20.77 3.45 3.38
N ALA A 156 20.72 2.72 4.51
CA ALA A 156 21.79 2.73 5.50
C ALA A 156 23.12 2.26 4.90
N ALA A 157 23.12 1.24 4.05
CA ALA A 157 24.31 0.75 3.37
C ALA A 157 24.89 1.78 2.39
N TYR A 158 24.07 2.62 1.76
CA TYR A 158 24.59 3.71 0.93
C TYR A 158 25.25 4.80 1.75
N ILE A 159 24.65 5.23 2.86
CA ILE A 159 25.25 6.21 3.77
C ILE A 159 26.58 5.70 4.31
N ALA A 160 26.63 4.43 4.74
CA ALA A 160 27.87 3.80 5.21
C ALA A 160 28.99 3.75 4.13
N LYS A 161 28.62 3.81 2.85
CA LYS A 161 29.56 3.90 1.71
C LYS A 161 29.86 5.33 1.27
N GLY A 162 29.43 6.34 2.02
CA GLY A 162 29.73 7.75 1.76
C GLY A 162 28.82 8.43 0.75
N ARG A 163 27.64 7.87 0.48
CA ARG A 163 26.61 8.57 -0.30
C ARG A 163 26.08 9.76 0.51
N ASP A 164 25.93 10.91 -0.14
CA ASP A 164 25.52 12.20 0.44
C ASP A 164 24.04 12.54 0.21
N LYS A 165 23.30 11.67 -0.48
CA LYS A 165 21.88 11.85 -0.80
C LYS A 165 21.03 10.74 -0.22
N ASP A 166 19.87 11.11 0.31
CA ASP A 166 18.85 10.18 0.76
C ASP A 166 18.21 9.42 -0.42
N LEU A 167 17.51 8.33 -0.09
CA LEU A 167 16.47 7.70 -0.90
C LEU A 167 15.11 8.19 -0.43
N TYR A 168 14.15 8.27 -1.35
CA TYR A 168 12.79 8.73 -1.05
C TYR A 168 11.77 7.62 -1.29
N LEU A 169 10.97 7.30 -0.29
CA LEU A 169 9.88 6.35 -0.36
C LEU A 169 8.54 7.09 -0.31
N PHE A 170 7.76 6.95 -1.38
CA PHE A 170 6.41 7.46 -1.49
C PHE A 170 5.43 6.30 -1.50
N VAL A 171 4.44 6.30 -0.62
CA VAL A 171 3.42 5.25 -0.54
C VAL A 171 2.04 5.89 -0.52
N VAL A 172 1.17 5.45 -1.42
CA VAL A 172 -0.27 5.74 -1.41
C VAL A 172 -1.01 4.41 -1.19
N THR A 173 -1.72 4.30 -0.08
CA THR A 173 -2.43 3.08 0.36
C THR A 173 -3.69 3.45 1.13
N ASN A 174 -4.57 2.48 1.40
CA ASN A 174 -5.70 2.67 2.32
C ASN A 174 -5.28 2.46 3.78
N ASN A 175 -6.05 3.04 4.70
CA ASN A 175 -6.11 2.58 6.08
C ASN A 175 -6.61 1.11 6.11
N PRO A 176 -6.20 0.30 7.10
CA PRO A 176 -6.73 -1.05 7.25
C PRO A 176 -8.25 -1.04 7.44
N ASN A 177 -8.98 -1.86 6.67
CA ASN A 177 -10.43 -1.95 6.76
C ASN A 177 -10.93 -2.86 7.90
N SER A 178 -10.04 -3.61 8.55
CA SER A 178 -10.36 -4.48 9.70
C SER A 178 -9.13 -4.78 10.56
N GLY A 179 -9.38 -5.19 11.81
CA GLY A 179 -8.32 -5.62 12.73
C GLY A 179 -7.58 -6.88 12.25
N ASP A 180 -8.19 -7.70 11.38
CA ASP A 180 -7.64 -9.00 10.94
C ASP A 180 -6.32 -8.88 10.17
N PHE A 181 -5.87 -7.67 9.86
CA PHE A 181 -4.64 -7.41 9.13
C PHE A 181 -3.84 -6.21 9.66
N SER A 182 -4.21 -5.68 10.82
CA SER A 182 -3.57 -4.48 11.35
C SER A 182 -2.13 -4.76 11.83
N SER A 183 -1.81 -5.96 12.34
CA SER A 183 -0.46 -6.26 12.82
C SER A 183 0.63 -6.23 11.73
N THR A 184 0.32 -6.69 10.50
CA THR A 184 1.31 -6.71 9.41
C THR A 184 1.51 -5.32 8.81
N THR A 185 0.45 -4.52 8.76
CA THR A 185 0.54 -3.09 8.44
C THR A 185 1.41 -2.38 9.48
N TYR A 186 1.08 -2.54 10.77
CA TYR A 186 1.84 -1.97 11.88
C TYR A 186 3.31 -2.36 11.84
N ALA A 187 3.63 -3.64 11.64
CA ALA A 187 5.01 -4.11 11.53
C ALA A 187 5.74 -3.51 10.32
N THR A 188 5.05 -3.29 9.20
CA THR A 188 5.63 -2.65 8.01
C THR A 188 5.94 -1.18 8.29
N LEU A 189 5.04 -0.46 8.96
CA LEU A 189 5.27 0.93 9.37
C LEU A 189 6.38 1.02 10.43
N GLN A 190 6.47 0.08 11.35
CA GLN A 190 7.52 0.01 12.36
C GLN A 190 8.91 -0.15 11.73
N GLU A 191 9.06 -0.97 10.69
CA GLU A 191 10.31 -1.07 9.93
C GLU A 191 10.71 0.27 9.28
N LEU A 192 9.74 1.16 9.05
CA LEU A 192 9.91 2.49 8.45
C LEU A 192 9.90 3.64 9.49
N GLY A 193 9.76 3.35 10.79
CA GLY A 193 9.64 4.39 11.82
C GLY A 193 8.35 5.22 11.73
N GLN A 194 7.29 4.65 11.16
CA GLN A 194 6.01 5.31 10.86
C GLN A 194 4.85 4.75 11.69
N GLU A 195 5.09 3.87 12.66
CA GLU A 195 4.07 3.16 13.44
C GLU A 195 3.17 4.09 14.27
N GLN A 196 3.64 5.32 14.57
CA GLN A 196 2.81 6.33 15.23
C GLN A 196 1.61 6.77 14.39
N LEU A 197 1.61 6.49 13.07
CA LEU A 197 0.46 6.75 12.21
C LEU A 197 -0.70 5.76 12.41
N MET A 198 -0.56 4.77 13.30
CA MET A 198 -1.63 3.87 13.73
C MET A 198 -1.87 3.98 15.25
N PRO A 199 -2.29 5.15 15.77
CA PRO A 199 -2.45 5.39 17.20
C PRO A 199 -3.43 4.41 17.87
N GLN A 200 -4.48 3.96 17.17
CA GLN A 200 -5.43 3.00 17.72
C GLN A 200 -4.78 1.62 17.92
N ALA A 201 -3.90 1.19 17.01
CA ALA A 201 -3.12 -0.03 17.18
C ALA A 201 -2.11 0.09 18.33
N GLN A 202 -1.41 1.21 18.44
CA GLN A 202 -0.49 1.48 19.55
C GLN A 202 -1.22 1.47 20.91
N ARG A 203 -2.41 2.06 20.96
CA ARG A 203 -3.26 2.05 22.15
C ARG A 203 -3.66 0.64 22.55
N THR A 204 -4.07 -0.22 21.61
CA THR A 204 -4.36 -1.64 21.89
C THR A 204 -3.14 -2.36 22.48
N LEU A 205 -1.95 -2.13 21.93
CA LEU A 205 -0.71 -2.73 22.43
C LEU A 205 -0.33 -2.21 23.84
N ALA A 206 -0.47 -0.90 24.09
CA ALA A 206 -0.21 -0.28 25.38
C ALA A 206 -1.15 -0.80 26.48
N GLU A 207 -2.44 -0.98 26.16
CA GLU A 207 -3.38 -1.57 27.12
C GLU A 207 -3.02 -3.03 27.48
N ASP A 208 -2.58 -3.83 26.49
CA ASP A 208 -2.12 -5.19 26.77
C ASP A 208 -0.87 -5.16 27.66
N MET A 209 0.07 -4.23 27.42
CA MET A 209 1.24 -4.03 28.26
C MET A 209 0.86 -3.73 29.71
N LEU A 210 0.01 -2.72 29.93
CA LEU A 210 -0.44 -2.31 31.26
C LEU A 210 -1.14 -3.45 31.99
N ARG A 211 -2.03 -4.19 31.30
CA ARG A 211 -2.72 -5.35 31.85
C ARG A 211 -1.73 -6.45 32.27
N LYS A 212 -0.75 -6.79 31.42
CA LYS A 212 0.23 -7.85 31.73
C LYS A 212 1.16 -7.46 32.88
N ARG A 213 1.63 -6.20 32.92
CA ARG A 213 2.44 -5.69 34.03
C ARG A 213 1.67 -5.71 35.34
N SER A 214 0.39 -5.31 35.32
CA SER A 214 -0.49 -5.39 36.50
C SER A 214 -0.68 -6.84 36.98
N GLN A 215 -0.92 -7.78 36.07
CA GLN A 215 -1.01 -9.22 36.40
C GLN A 215 0.29 -9.76 36.99
N LEU A 216 1.44 -9.39 36.41
CA LEU A 216 2.75 -9.83 36.89
C LEU A 216 3.02 -9.31 38.30
N ALA A 217 2.81 -8.00 38.52
CA ALA A 217 2.97 -7.38 39.83
C ALA A 217 2.06 -8.02 40.90
N TYR A 218 0.81 -8.36 40.53
CA TYR A 218 -0.11 -9.05 41.43
C TYR A 218 0.41 -10.43 41.83
N LEU A 219 0.90 -11.24 40.87
CA LEU A 219 1.44 -12.57 41.15
C LEU A 219 2.70 -12.52 42.02
N GLU A 220 3.58 -11.55 41.78
CA GLU A 220 4.81 -11.37 42.55
C GLU A 220 4.53 -10.86 43.98
N ALA A 221 3.52 -10.02 44.16
CA ALA A 221 3.12 -9.50 45.47
C ALA A 221 2.29 -10.50 46.30
N ASN A 222 1.65 -11.50 45.68
CA ASN A 222 0.72 -12.41 46.34
C ASN A 222 1.10 -13.90 46.11
N PRO A 223 2.21 -14.39 46.68
CA PRO A 223 2.59 -15.79 46.57
C PRO A 223 1.57 -16.69 47.26
N HIS A 224 1.17 -17.77 46.59
CA HIS A 224 0.22 -18.74 47.10
C HIS A 224 0.88 -19.64 48.15
N ASN A 225 0.16 -19.97 49.22
CA ASN A 225 0.68 -20.76 50.34
C ASN A 225 0.90 -22.25 49.99
N ASP A 226 0.10 -22.78 49.06
CA ASP A 226 0.28 -24.13 48.50
C ASP A 226 1.43 -24.18 47.47
N ALA A 227 2.36 -25.13 47.64
CA ALA A 227 3.58 -25.24 46.82
C ALA A 227 3.30 -25.57 45.34
N TYR A 228 2.24 -26.34 45.05
CA TYR A 228 1.86 -26.66 43.67
C TYR A 228 1.32 -25.40 42.98
N MET A 229 0.43 -24.67 43.65
CA MET A 229 -0.12 -23.41 43.14
C MET A 229 0.96 -22.33 43.01
N GLN A 230 1.92 -22.27 43.94
CA GLN A 230 3.07 -21.36 43.85
C GLN A 230 3.92 -21.65 42.61
N ARG A 231 4.17 -22.93 42.29
CA ARG A 231 4.86 -23.31 41.05
C ARG A 231 4.08 -22.88 39.80
N ALA A 232 2.75 -23.00 39.82
CA ALA A 232 1.90 -22.51 38.73
C ALA A 232 1.98 -20.98 38.57
N GLN A 233 1.99 -20.22 39.69
CA GLN A 233 2.18 -18.77 39.67
C GLN A 233 3.54 -18.38 39.06
N LEU A 234 4.63 -19.06 39.46
CA LEU A 234 5.97 -18.82 38.90
C LEU A 234 6.01 -19.07 37.39
N ASN A 235 5.39 -20.17 36.92
CA ASN A 235 5.29 -20.46 35.49
C ASN A 235 4.50 -19.36 34.75
N ARG A 236 3.38 -18.88 35.31
CA ARG A 236 2.60 -17.81 34.69
C ARG A 236 3.37 -16.48 34.69
N ALA A 237 4.08 -16.16 35.76
CA ALA A 237 4.95 -14.97 35.82
C ALA A 237 6.05 -15.03 34.76
N ALA A 238 6.67 -16.19 34.54
CA ALA A 238 7.67 -16.38 33.49
C ALA A 238 7.07 -16.17 32.08
N VAL A 239 5.85 -16.64 31.83
CA VAL A 239 5.13 -16.38 30.57
C VAL A 239 4.83 -14.90 30.41
N LEU A 240 4.29 -14.24 31.44
CA LEU A 240 4.00 -12.79 31.41
C LEU A 240 5.24 -11.96 31.12
N LYS A 241 6.41 -12.29 31.70
CA LYS A 241 7.69 -11.63 31.41
C LYS A 241 8.04 -11.72 29.92
N ARG A 242 7.90 -12.90 29.30
CA ARG A 242 8.12 -13.07 27.86
C ARG A 242 7.12 -12.30 27.01
N GLU A 243 5.84 -12.31 27.39
CA GLU A 243 4.80 -11.56 26.69
C GLU A 243 5.02 -10.04 26.79
N ILE A 244 5.53 -9.54 27.92
CA ILE A 244 5.92 -8.12 28.12
C ILE A 244 7.10 -7.78 27.20
N THR A 245 8.18 -8.58 27.19
CA THR A 245 9.31 -8.36 26.28
C THR A 245 8.87 -8.34 24.82
N ALA A 246 7.95 -9.23 24.41
CA ALA A 246 7.42 -9.23 23.06
C ALA A 246 6.58 -7.99 22.70
N LEU A 247 5.99 -7.29 23.68
CA LEU A 247 5.32 -6.01 23.47
C LEU A 247 6.32 -4.85 23.42
N GLU A 248 7.40 -4.89 24.21
CA GLU A 248 8.51 -3.94 24.14
C GLU A 248 9.17 -3.98 22.75
N GLU A 249 9.40 -5.18 22.20
CA GLU A 249 9.90 -5.39 20.83
C GLU A 249 8.96 -4.83 19.75
N LYS A 250 7.66 -4.72 20.02
CA LYS A 250 6.66 -4.08 19.15
C LYS A 250 6.60 -2.54 19.30
N GLY A 251 7.53 -1.95 20.05
CA GLY A 251 7.63 -0.51 20.21
C GLY A 251 6.70 0.06 21.28
N VAL A 252 6.17 -0.77 22.20
CA VAL A 252 5.43 -0.24 23.36
C VAL A 252 6.43 0.28 24.38
N THR A 253 6.76 1.57 24.29
CA THR A 253 7.64 2.27 25.22
C THR A 253 6.86 2.93 26.36
N PRO A 254 7.53 3.34 27.46
CA PRO A 254 6.88 4.13 28.51
C PRO A 254 6.20 5.40 27.99
N GLU A 255 6.77 6.05 26.98
CA GLU A 255 6.19 7.23 26.32
C GLU A 255 4.88 6.88 25.59
N VAL A 256 4.82 5.73 24.91
CA VAL A 256 3.58 5.25 24.27
C VAL A 256 2.52 4.92 25.31
N GLU A 257 2.90 4.30 26.43
CA GLU A 257 2.00 4.02 27.55
C GLU A 257 1.44 5.31 28.16
N GLU A 258 2.28 6.32 28.41
CA GLU A 258 1.87 7.62 28.92
C GLU A 258 0.92 8.34 27.96
N ARG A 259 1.25 8.32 26.65
CA ARG A 259 0.46 9.00 25.62
C ARG A 259 -0.91 8.34 25.38
N LEU A 260 -1.00 7.01 25.43
CA LEU A 260 -2.17 6.27 24.91
C LEU A 260 -2.83 5.30 25.91
N GLY A 261 -2.12 4.84 26.94
CA GLY A 261 -2.55 3.72 27.78
C GLY A 261 -3.84 3.95 28.58
N GLY A 262 -4.19 5.22 28.84
CA GLY A 262 -5.44 5.59 29.53
C GLY A 262 -6.61 5.96 28.61
N LEU A 263 -6.37 6.04 27.30
CA LEU A 263 -7.38 6.54 26.34
C LEU A 263 -8.38 5.44 25.97
N LYS A 264 -9.65 5.83 25.77
CA LYS A 264 -10.69 4.96 25.22
C LYS A 264 -10.63 5.03 23.68
N PRO A 265 -11.15 4.04 22.96
CA PRO A 265 -11.14 4.06 21.49
C PRO A 265 -11.79 5.32 20.90
N LYS A 266 -12.86 5.82 21.54
CA LYS A 266 -13.55 7.06 21.14
C LYS A 266 -12.73 8.34 21.30
N ASP A 267 -11.64 8.30 22.07
CA ASP A 267 -10.78 9.46 22.31
C ASP A 267 -9.67 9.54 21.24
N ILE A 268 -9.39 8.46 20.52
CA ILE A 268 -8.32 8.38 19.51
C ILE A 268 -8.60 9.23 18.26
N PRO A 269 -9.82 9.31 17.70
CA PRO A 269 -10.11 10.21 16.58
C PRO A 269 -9.93 11.71 16.91
N GLU A 270 -9.91 12.07 18.19
CA GLU A 270 -9.61 13.44 18.63
C GLU A 270 -8.09 13.72 18.67
N LEU A 271 -7.26 12.67 18.62
CA LEU A 271 -5.82 12.81 18.47
C LEU A 271 -5.50 13.32 17.06
N GLY A 272 -5.01 14.55 17.00
CA GLY A 272 -4.62 15.17 15.74
C GLY A 272 -5.67 16.04 15.09
N LYS A 273 -6.78 16.36 15.77
CA LYS A 273 -7.53 17.54 15.37
C LYS A 273 -6.76 18.81 15.75
N PRO A 274 -6.72 19.83 14.89
CA PRO A 274 -6.20 21.13 15.27
C PRO A 274 -6.94 21.66 16.50
N LYS A 275 -6.19 22.17 17.49
CA LYS A 275 -6.64 22.65 18.80
C LYS A 275 -6.86 24.18 18.86
N GLY A 276 -6.57 24.94 17.80
CA GLY A 276 -6.81 26.39 17.73
C GLY A 276 -6.44 27.08 16.41
N ASP A 277 -6.57 28.41 16.42
CA ASP A 277 -6.50 29.26 15.21
C ASP A 277 -5.14 29.96 14.98
N GLY A 278 -4.14 29.77 15.85
CA GLY A 278 -3.09 30.80 16.06
C GLY A 278 -1.61 30.44 16.00
N GLU A 279 -1.17 29.18 16.01
CA GLU A 279 0.27 28.82 15.98
C GLU A 279 0.51 27.54 15.16
N GLU A 280 1.75 27.30 14.70
CA GLU A 280 2.16 26.02 14.11
C GLU A 280 1.88 24.90 15.12
N GLU A 281 0.77 24.21 14.94
CA GLU A 281 0.38 23.16 15.86
C GLU A 281 1.30 21.95 15.73
N PRO A 282 1.80 21.40 16.85
CA PRO A 282 2.59 20.20 16.80
C PRO A 282 1.74 19.05 16.25
N LYS A 283 2.27 18.37 15.23
CA LYS A 283 1.64 17.18 14.64
C LYS A 283 1.33 16.14 15.73
N PRO A 284 0.28 15.33 15.59
CA PRO A 284 -0.13 14.35 16.62
C PRO A 284 0.78 13.13 16.74
N TYR A 285 1.91 13.15 16.03
CA TYR A 285 2.86 12.06 15.92
C TYR A 285 4.28 12.61 15.83
N THR A 286 5.22 11.78 16.24
CA THR A 286 6.65 11.95 16.01
C THR A 286 7.12 10.75 15.18
N LEU A 287 7.52 11.00 13.93
CA LEU A 287 8.02 9.96 13.03
C LEU A 287 9.53 9.83 13.19
N GLN A 288 10.05 8.61 13.18
CA GLN A 288 11.47 8.37 13.36
C GLN A 288 12.21 8.61 12.04
N ASP A 289 13.28 9.41 12.10
CA ASP A 289 14.21 9.56 10.98
C ASP A 289 15.01 8.27 10.77
N LEU A 290 15.09 7.83 9.51
CA LEU A 290 15.90 6.69 9.10
C LEU A 290 17.15 7.17 8.33
N PRO A 291 18.36 6.71 8.69
CA PRO A 291 19.57 7.10 7.99
C PRO A 291 19.50 6.80 6.48
N GLY A 292 19.55 7.84 5.66
CA GLY A 292 19.54 7.70 4.20
C GLY A 292 18.18 7.43 3.57
N LEU A 293 17.08 7.39 4.33
CA LEU A 293 15.74 7.07 3.82
C LEU A 293 14.70 8.07 4.34
N LYS A 294 14.09 8.82 3.43
CA LYS A 294 12.95 9.69 3.70
C LYS A 294 11.67 8.97 3.29
N VAL A 295 10.71 8.89 4.21
CA VAL A 295 9.48 8.08 4.05
C VAL A 295 8.26 8.98 4.12
N LEU A 296 7.33 8.76 3.20
CA LEU A 296 6.02 9.39 3.18
C LEU A 296 4.96 8.34 2.87
N ILE A 297 3.97 8.25 3.76
CA ILE A 297 2.83 7.34 3.61
C ILE A 297 1.55 8.17 3.64
N ALA A 298 0.75 8.00 2.60
CA ALA A 298 -0.43 8.79 2.31
C ALA A 298 -1.62 7.88 1.96
N THR A 299 -2.80 8.47 2.11
CA THR A 299 -4.10 7.98 1.61
C THR A 299 -4.64 9.01 0.61
N LEU A 300 -5.79 8.73 0.02
CA LEU A 300 -6.48 9.66 -0.88
C LEU A 300 -7.85 10.03 -0.30
N THR A 301 -8.21 11.30 -0.40
CA THR A 301 -9.48 11.85 0.07
C THR A 301 -10.03 12.83 -0.96
N THR A 302 -11.34 12.81 -1.16
CA THR A 302 -12.06 13.85 -1.92
C THR A 302 -12.91 14.68 -0.98
N CYS A 303 -13.31 15.86 -1.44
CA CYS A 303 -14.20 16.74 -0.70
C CYS A 303 -15.26 17.40 -1.59
N THR A 304 -16.28 17.98 -0.96
CA THR A 304 -17.21 18.91 -1.59
C THR A 304 -17.16 20.27 -0.88
N PRO A 305 -16.94 21.40 -1.60
CA PRO A 305 -16.59 21.46 -3.03
C PRO A 305 -15.27 20.72 -3.29
N GLU A 306 -15.02 20.38 -4.56
CA GLU A 306 -13.81 19.67 -5.00
C GLU A 306 -12.52 20.37 -4.54
N PRO A 307 -11.37 19.66 -4.46
CA PRO A 307 -10.12 20.27 -4.05
C PRO A 307 -9.80 21.56 -4.84
N GLY A 308 -9.36 22.61 -4.12
CA GLY A 308 -9.17 23.96 -4.66
C GLY A 308 -10.45 24.80 -4.77
N GLY A 309 -11.62 24.22 -4.47
CA GLY A 309 -12.91 24.89 -4.45
C GLY A 309 -13.05 25.92 -3.31
N ARG A 310 -14.08 26.77 -3.40
CA ARG A 310 -14.40 27.80 -2.40
C ARG A 310 -15.75 27.52 -1.77
N LEU A 311 -15.85 27.73 -0.46
CA LEU A 311 -17.11 27.68 0.29
C LEU A 311 -17.77 29.06 0.28
N SER A 312 -19.11 29.08 0.29
CA SER A 312 -19.86 30.29 0.64
C SER A 312 -19.89 30.48 2.16
N GLU A 313 -20.21 31.69 2.62
CA GLU A 313 -20.32 31.99 4.05
C GLU A 313 -21.31 31.03 4.76
N GLY A 314 -20.89 30.46 5.89
CA GLY A 314 -21.68 29.51 6.68
C GLY A 314 -21.74 28.08 6.14
N GLN A 315 -21.02 27.76 5.05
CA GLN A 315 -20.87 26.38 4.56
C GLN A 315 -19.60 25.74 5.11
N GLN A 316 -19.58 24.40 5.09
CA GLN A 316 -18.44 23.58 5.46
C GLN A 316 -18.18 22.53 4.37
N ALA A 317 -16.94 22.06 4.29
CA ALA A 317 -16.58 20.96 3.41
C ALA A 317 -17.00 19.61 4.01
N TYR A 318 -17.27 18.65 3.14
CA TYR A 318 -17.46 17.25 3.54
C TYR A 318 -16.45 16.38 2.82
N PHE A 319 -15.94 15.36 3.52
CA PHE A 319 -14.82 14.54 3.07
C PHE A 319 -15.23 13.07 2.89
N ARG A 320 -14.62 12.40 1.93
CA ARG A 320 -14.78 10.96 1.71
C ARG A 320 -13.47 10.38 1.22
N ASP A 321 -13.12 9.20 1.72
CA ASP A 321 -11.93 8.50 1.26
C ASP A 321 -12.10 8.04 -0.19
N ILE A 322 -11.03 8.14 -0.96
CA ILE A 322 -10.91 7.55 -2.29
C ILE A 322 -10.24 6.20 -2.08
N TYR A 323 -10.93 5.14 -2.47
CA TYR A 323 -10.41 3.79 -2.25
C TYR A 323 -9.30 3.47 -3.24
N VAL A 324 -8.08 3.26 -2.73
CA VAL A 324 -6.91 2.89 -3.53
C VAL A 324 -6.98 1.40 -3.83
N HIS A 325 -7.23 1.02 -5.08
CA HIS A 325 -7.23 -0.37 -5.52
C HIS A 325 -6.09 -0.70 -6.47
N SER A 326 -5.29 0.29 -6.88
CA SER A 326 -4.07 0.08 -7.67
C SER A 326 -3.12 -0.94 -7.04
N LYS A 327 -2.22 -1.51 -7.85
CA LYS A 327 -1.05 -2.28 -7.39
C LYS A 327 0.17 -1.97 -8.29
N LEU A 328 0.64 -0.73 -8.18
CA LEU A 328 1.74 -0.18 -8.96
C LEU A 328 3.00 -0.01 -8.10
N LEU A 329 4.14 -0.36 -8.69
CA LEU A 329 5.48 0.07 -8.27
C LEU A 329 6.10 0.91 -9.39
N VAL A 330 6.70 2.04 -9.04
CA VAL A 330 7.58 2.83 -9.91
C VAL A 330 8.91 3.07 -9.19
N VAL A 331 10.03 2.87 -9.88
CA VAL A 331 11.37 3.10 -9.35
C VAL A 331 12.17 3.97 -10.31
N ASP A 332 12.71 5.08 -9.79
CA ASP A 332 13.72 5.94 -10.41
C ASP A 332 13.45 6.43 -11.85
N ASP A 333 12.19 6.58 -12.27
CA ASP A 333 11.83 6.81 -13.68
C ASP A 333 12.54 5.79 -14.62
N ALA A 334 12.74 4.55 -14.17
CA ALA A 334 13.49 3.51 -14.89
C ALA A 334 12.76 2.18 -14.97
N PHE A 335 11.90 1.90 -14.01
CA PHE A 335 11.15 0.65 -13.93
C PHE A 335 9.74 0.88 -13.40
N SER A 336 8.78 0.20 -14.00
CA SER A 336 7.42 0.09 -13.46
C SER A 336 6.94 -1.35 -13.45
N LEU A 337 6.11 -1.68 -12.47
CA LEU A 337 5.39 -2.95 -12.36
C LEU A 337 3.95 -2.64 -11.99
N LEU A 338 3.02 -2.92 -12.90
CA LEU A 338 1.59 -2.95 -12.58
C LEU A 338 1.11 -4.40 -12.53
N SER A 339 0.39 -4.75 -11.46
CA SER A 339 -0.10 -6.12 -11.27
C SER A 339 -1.48 -6.17 -10.61
N SER A 340 -1.98 -7.37 -10.37
CA SER A 340 -3.10 -7.63 -9.45
C SER A 340 -2.63 -7.87 -8.01
N ALA A 341 -1.32 -8.10 -7.80
CA ALA A 341 -0.76 -8.51 -6.52
C ALA A 341 -0.69 -7.36 -5.51
N ASN A 342 -1.38 -7.52 -4.39
CA ASN A 342 -1.24 -6.61 -3.26
C ASN A 342 0.09 -6.82 -2.53
N ILE A 343 0.57 -5.81 -1.79
CA ILE A 343 1.78 -5.96 -0.97
C ILE A 343 1.40 -6.62 0.36
N ASN A 344 1.21 -7.94 0.30
CA ASN A 344 0.97 -8.81 1.44
C ASN A 344 1.44 -10.26 1.13
N THR A 345 1.52 -11.10 2.15
CA THR A 345 1.93 -12.51 2.00
C THR A 345 1.06 -13.25 0.99
N ARG A 346 -0.26 -13.03 1.03
CA ARG A 346 -1.24 -13.74 0.23
C ARG A 346 -0.99 -13.56 -1.28
N SER A 347 -0.99 -12.33 -1.77
CA SER A 347 -0.75 -12.03 -3.18
C SER A 347 0.68 -12.33 -3.64
N LEU A 348 1.67 -12.21 -2.76
CA LEU A 348 3.08 -12.41 -3.13
C LEU A 348 3.50 -13.90 -3.12
N HIS A 349 2.75 -14.79 -2.48
CA HIS A 349 3.13 -16.19 -2.30
C HIS A 349 2.03 -17.22 -2.59
N THR A 350 0.74 -16.90 -2.43
CA THR A 350 -0.34 -17.93 -2.38
C THR A 350 -1.51 -17.71 -3.33
N ASP A 351 -1.96 -16.48 -3.56
CA ASP A 351 -2.99 -16.20 -4.56
C ASP A 351 -2.37 -16.25 -5.96
N SER A 352 -3.17 -16.67 -6.94
CA SER A 352 -2.78 -16.51 -8.35
C SER A 352 -2.88 -15.04 -8.74
N GLU A 353 -1.77 -14.44 -9.13
CA GLU A 353 -1.67 -13.04 -9.51
C GLU A 353 -0.96 -12.89 -10.87
N LEU A 354 -1.24 -11.79 -11.57
CA LEU A 354 -0.63 -11.47 -12.86
C LEU A 354 -0.20 -10.01 -12.88
N GLY A 355 0.94 -9.72 -13.50
CA GLY A 355 1.41 -8.37 -13.73
C GLY A 355 2.23 -8.23 -15.01
N LEU A 356 2.59 -6.99 -15.29
CA LEU A 356 3.47 -6.62 -16.37
C LEU A 356 4.54 -5.69 -15.83
N ALA A 357 5.78 -6.12 -15.96
CA ALA A 357 6.97 -5.35 -15.61
C ALA A 357 7.55 -4.71 -16.86
N ALA A 358 7.95 -3.44 -16.76
CA ALA A 358 8.50 -2.66 -17.85
C ALA A 358 9.72 -1.85 -17.35
N PRO A 359 10.95 -2.25 -17.71
CA PRO A 359 12.15 -1.43 -17.52
C PRO A 359 12.22 -0.34 -18.60
N ASP A 360 11.23 0.53 -18.63
CA ASP A 360 11.06 1.60 -19.61
C ASP A 360 10.93 2.93 -18.86
N GLY A 361 11.90 3.81 -19.09
CA GLY A 361 12.00 5.06 -18.35
C GLY A 361 10.92 6.08 -18.71
N GLU A 362 10.48 6.11 -19.97
CA GLU A 362 9.41 7.02 -20.40
C GLU A 362 8.08 6.59 -19.79
N LEU A 363 7.79 5.28 -19.76
CA LEU A 363 6.58 4.76 -19.11
C LEU A 363 6.63 4.98 -17.59
N ALA A 364 7.75 4.68 -16.93
CA ALA A 364 7.91 4.90 -15.50
C ALA A 364 7.74 6.39 -15.13
N LYS A 365 8.34 7.29 -15.92
CA LYS A 365 8.20 8.73 -15.76
C LYS A 365 6.76 9.20 -15.98
N HIS A 366 6.08 8.67 -17.00
CA HIS A 366 4.68 9.00 -17.27
C HIS A 366 3.78 8.64 -16.08
N TRP A 367 3.93 7.45 -15.50
CA TRP A 367 3.20 7.06 -14.29
C TRP A 367 3.43 8.06 -13.16
N ARG A 368 4.68 8.39 -12.88
CA ARG A 368 5.04 9.32 -11.80
C ARG A 368 4.46 10.72 -12.07
N GLU A 369 4.64 11.29 -13.25
CA GLU A 369 4.17 12.66 -13.56
C GLU A 369 2.66 12.79 -13.48
N GLU A 370 1.92 11.87 -14.10
CA GLU A 370 0.46 11.92 -14.10
C GLU A 370 -0.11 11.70 -12.71
N LEU A 371 0.36 10.67 -11.99
CA LEU A 371 -0.18 10.34 -10.66
C LEU A 371 0.23 11.37 -9.61
N TRP A 372 1.46 11.88 -9.62
CA TRP A 372 1.89 12.87 -8.63
C TRP A 372 1.20 14.21 -8.88
N LYS A 373 0.97 14.60 -10.14
CA LYS A 373 0.14 15.75 -10.47
C LYS A 373 -1.30 15.56 -10.04
N LEU A 374 -1.88 14.37 -10.23
CA LEU A 374 -3.23 14.06 -9.78
C LEU A 374 -3.37 14.15 -8.25
N HIS A 375 -2.43 13.56 -7.52
CA HIS A 375 -2.52 13.43 -6.07
C HIS A 375 -2.08 14.70 -5.33
N ALA A 376 -0.97 15.30 -5.74
CA ALA A 376 -0.31 16.41 -5.05
C ALA A 376 -0.34 17.73 -5.85
N GLY A 377 -0.99 17.76 -7.01
CA GLY A 377 -1.14 18.94 -7.87
C GLY A 377 0.04 19.21 -8.82
N GLU A 378 1.25 18.78 -8.46
CA GLU A 378 2.49 19.05 -9.21
C GLU A 378 3.46 17.86 -9.15
N SER A 379 4.37 17.80 -10.13
CA SER A 379 5.45 16.82 -10.19
C SER A 379 6.73 17.48 -10.70
N PHE A 380 7.79 17.44 -9.92
CA PHE A 380 9.04 18.18 -10.20
C PHE A 380 10.12 17.31 -10.82
N ASN A 381 10.92 17.92 -11.68
CA ASN A 381 12.10 17.34 -12.32
C ASN A 381 13.34 18.22 -12.07
N ASP A 382 14.51 17.60 -12.08
CA ASP A 382 15.80 18.30 -12.09
C ASP A 382 16.07 18.99 -13.44
N ASP A 383 17.20 19.68 -13.52
CA ASP A 383 17.68 20.38 -14.72
C ASP A 383 17.89 19.47 -15.95
N LYS A 384 17.94 18.16 -15.74
CA LYS A 384 18.10 17.13 -16.78
C LYS A 384 16.80 16.38 -17.06
N GLY A 385 15.67 16.81 -16.48
CA GLY A 385 14.37 16.21 -16.70
C GLY A 385 14.16 14.87 -15.99
N ARG A 386 14.97 14.54 -14.98
CA ARG A 386 14.80 13.35 -14.11
C ARG A 386 14.03 13.75 -12.86
N CYS A 387 13.32 12.83 -12.20
CA CYS A 387 12.64 13.13 -10.94
C CYS A 387 13.55 13.84 -9.91
N ASP A 388 13.12 15.03 -9.45
CA ASP A 388 13.68 15.68 -8.27
C ASP A 388 12.95 15.16 -7.03
N ALA A 389 13.44 14.05 -6.47
CA ALA A 389 12.75 13.36 -5.38
C ALA A 389 12.69 14.22 -4.11
N GLU A 390 13.68 15.08 -3.85
CA GLU A 390 13.68 15.97 -2.70
C GLU A 390 12.61 17.05 -2.84
N ALA A 391 12.54 17.72 -3.99
CA ALA A 391 11.52 18.74 -4.25
C ALA A 391 10.09 18.15 -4.18
N ASN A 392 9.89 16.97 -4.75
CA ASN A 392 8.60 16.28 -4.66
C ASN A 392 8.28 15.84 -3.23
N PHE A 393 9.25 15.37 -2.45
CA PHE A 393 9.04 15.02 -1.05
C PHE A 393 8.63 16.23 -0.20
N LYS A 394 9.23 17.40 -0.44
CA LYS A 394 8.81 18.66 0.19
C LYS A 394 7.38 19.02 -0.21
N LYS A 395 7.08 19.04 -1.51
CA LYS A 395 5.73 19.33 -2.01
C LYS A 395 4.66 18.42 -1.43
N TRP A 396 4.91 17.11 -1.37
CA TRP A 396 3.94 16.18 -0.83
C TRP A 396 3.72 16.44 0.67
N ASN A 397 4.78 16.72 1.45
CA ASN A 397 4.59 17.09 2.85
C ASN A 397 3.80 18.40 3.01
N GLU A 398 4.07 19.42 2.19
CA GLU A 398 3.29 20.66 2.16
C GLU A 398 1.80 20.37 1.93
N VAL A 399 1.46 19.59 0.89
CA VAL A 399 0.07 19.21 0.59
C VAL A 399 -0.58 18.44 1.74
N LEU A 400 0.15 17.50 2.34
CA LEU A 400 -0.35 16.69 3.45
C LEU A 400 -0.64 17.53 4.70
N ASP A 401 0.25 18.47 5.01
CA ASP A 401 0.11 19.37 6.15
C ASP A 401 -1.03 20.37 5.91
N ASP A 402 -1.10 20.96 4.72
CA ASP A 402 -2.20 21.83 4.29
C ASP A 402 -3.56 21.15 4.37
N ASN A 403 -3.64 19.90 3.91
CA ASN A 403 -4.88 19.13 3.92
C ASN A 403 -5.25 18.66 5.33
N TRP A 404 -4.27 18.40 6.19
CA TRP A 404 -4.52 18.11 7.60
C TRP A 404 -5.18 19.30 8.31
N GLU A 405 -4.62 20.50 8.15
CA GLU A 405 -5.19 21.74 8.71
C GLU A 405 -6.59 22.03 8.14
N LYS A 406 -6.74 21.96 6.80
CA LYS A 406 -8.02 22.25 6.15
C LYS A 406 -9.11 21.27 6.55
N LYS A 407 -8.80 19.96 6.62
CA LYS A 407 -9.74 18.94 7.09
C LYS A 407 -10.14 19.17 8.55
N GLY A 408 -9.22 19.61 9.40
CA GLY A 408 -9.51 19.96 10.78
C GLY A 408 -10.38 21.20 10.98
N ARG A 409 -10.46 22.07 9.97
CA ARG A 409 -11.29 23.29 9.95
C ARG A 409 -12.49 23.20 9.01
N ASP A 410 -12.82 21.99 8.54
CA ASP A 410 -13.87 21.72 7.55
C ASP A 410 -13.79 22.61 6.29
N LEU A 411 -12.56 22.85 5.80
CA LEU A 411 -12.28 23.59 4.58
C LEU A 411 -11.96 22.63 3.41
N PRO A 412 -12.22 23.04 2.15
CA PRO A 412 -11.91 22.21 0.98
C PRO A 412 -10.41 21.89 0.91
N LEU A 413 -10.07 20.67 0.50
CA LEU A 413 -8.68 20.24 0.33
C LEU A 413 -7.96 21.04 -0.77
N VAL A 414 -6.63 21.05 -0.78
CA VAL A 414 -5.85 21.62 -1.89
C VAL A 414 -5.61 20.62 -3.02
N ALA A 415 -5.56 19.33 -2.68
CA ALA A 415 -5.43 18.20 -3.61
C ALA A 415 -5.96 16.92 -2.94
N HIS A 416 -5.98 15.78 -3.64
CA HIS A 416 -6.53 14.53 -3.11
C HIS A 416 -5.63 13.83 -2.07
N LEU A 417 -4.34 14.12 -2.04
CA LEU A 417 -3.38 13.46 -1.14
C LEU A 417 -3.59 13.85 0.33
N THR A 418 -3.82 12.87 1.20
CA THR A 418 -3.96 13.07 2.65
C THR A 418 -3.04 12.12 3.42
N ARG A 419 -2.74 12.46 4.68
CA ARG A 419 -1.78 11.68 5.48
C ARG A 419 -2.42 10.35 5.88
N PHE A 420 -1.66 9.26 5.75
CA PHE A 420 -2.07 8.00 6.37
C PHE A 420 -2.15 8.22 7.89
N TRP A 421 -3.33 8.01 8.46
CA TRP A 421 -3.61 8.19 9.89
C TRP A 421 -4.77 7.28 10.27
N ASP A 422 -4.46 6.16 10.91
CA ASP A 422 -5.43 5.12 11.27
C ASP A 422 -5.79 5.21 12.76
N VAL A 423 -6.88 5.93 13.02
CA VAL A 423 -7.47 6.13 14.34
C VAL A 423 -8.54 5.10 14.70
N GLU A 424 -8.84 4.17 13.79
CA GLU A 424 -10.01 3.29 13.91
C GLU A 424 -9.61 1.84 14.19
N THR A 425 -8.50 1.37 13.62
CA THR A 425 -8.21 -0.07 13.62
C THR A 425 -7.37 -0.49 14.85
N PRO A 426 -7.89 -1.37 15.73
CA PRO A 426 -7.11 -1.92 16.83
C PRO A 426 -6.03 -2.88 16.33
N TYR A 427 -4.98 -3.06 17.13
CA TYR A 427 -3.97 -4.08 16.86
C TYR A 427 -4.59 -5.48 17.01
N ALA A 428 -4.56 -6.27 15.96
CA ALA A 428 -4.96 -7.67 15.97
C ALA A 428 -3.99 -8.49 15.12
N LYS A 429 -3.79 -9.75 15.53
CA LYS A 429 -2.88 -10.67 14.84
C LYS A 429 -3.44 -10.97 13.45
N ALA A 430 -2.60 -10.81 12.44
CA ALA A 430 -2.98 -11.06 11.06
C ALA A 430 -3.44 -12.50 10.83
N ILE A 431 -4.46 -12.66 9.97
CA ILE A 431 -4.99 -13.94 9.49
C ILE A 431 -4.60 -14.10 8.00
N ASP A 432 -3.35 -13.79 7.65
CA ASP A 432 -2.85 -13.83 6.27
C ASP A 432 -2.54 -15.23 5.73
#